data_AF-A0A4Q3UMG1-F1
#
_entry.id   AF-A0A4Q3UMG1-F1
#
_cell.length_a   1.000
_cell.length_b   1.000
_cell.length_c   1.000
_cell.angle_alpha   90.00
_cell.angle_beta   90.00
_cell.angle_gamma   90.00
#
_symmetry.space_group_name_H-M   'P 1'
#
loop_
_entity.id
_entity.type
_entity.pdbx_description
1 polymer ?
#
loop_
_entity_poly.entity_id
_entity_poly.type
_entity_poly.pdbx_seq_one_letter_code
_entity_poly.pdbx_strand_id
1 'polypeptide(L)'
;MRWLPLLFAAALPAISFAGDIQVYQVDTMTHRAAPGIPGVSDPFVGVRGMFRVVGPLNGQRVIVRVRCADQTAEWRDVAITQAGEYWWWGAFYCPIDGPVPIEVEVDAAGMSGDTNVANNRLSSTYTPIYPARALEFYGDKRMEILESRWARFAPNSGTIGRIEYLFADPCTTSSQGPNTDYVPPANSQRFVTNPNGTAVYRAQWLNLDTATTNRPYAAETFKTTLRNSRVNPNEMNKVPWTAIDAPLDAETAIWRRSESWVATSAPEITELINLCLPANYRQTMTPWEAAKRLFLGPAKRLTYDKSIFRNPLQAWRDSRG
;
A
#
# COMPACT_ATOMS: atom_id res chain seq x y z
N MET A 1 81.75 -20.06 33.25
CA MET A 1 80.89 -19.42 32.24
C MET A 1 79.87 -20.44 31.78
N ARG A 2 78.58 -20.25 32.13
CA ARG A 2 77.47 -21.14 31.75
C ARG A 2 76.87 -20.63 30.44
N TRP A 3 76.75 -21.51 29.45
CA TRP A 3 76.04 -21.25 28.21
C TRP A 3 74.57 -21.66 28.39
N LEU A 4 73.63 -20.72 28.23
CA LEU A 4 72.21 -21.01 28.06
C LEU A 4 71.91 -21.15 26.55
N PRO A 5 71.20 -22.18 26.10
CA PRO A 5 70.63 -22.17 24.76
C PRO A 5 69.33 -21.35 24.77
N LEU A 6 69.30 -20.27 24.01
CA LEU A 6 68.05 -19.58 23.64
C LEU A 6 67.25 -20.47 22.69
N LEU A 7 66.18 -21.06 23.19
CA LEU A 7 65.13 -21.68 22.36
C LEU A 7 64.23 -20.56 21.81
N PHE A 8 64.41 -20.22 20.53
CA PHE A 8 63.41 -19.46 19.78
C PHE A 8 62.24 -20.40 19.46
N ALA A 9 61.14 -20.27 20.22
CA ALA A 9 59.85 -20.78 19.78
C ALA A 9 59.36 -19.88 18.64
N ALA A 10 59.54 -20.32 17.40
CA ALA A 10 58.83 -19.72 16.27
C ALA A 10 57.35 -20.06 16.43
N ALA A 11 56.56 -19.12 16.96
CA ALA A 11 55.11 -19.17 16.84
C ALA A 11 54.79 -19.08 15.34
N LEU A 12 54.48 -20.22 14.72
CA LEU A 12 53.89 -20.23 13.39
C LEU A 12 52.63 -19.35 13.47
N PRO A 13 52.44 -18.38 12.55
CA PRO A 13 51.20 -17.63 12.51
C PRO A 13 50.08 -18.65 12.35
N ALA A 14 49.09 -18.60 13.24
CA ALA A 14 47.86 -19.34 13.07
C ALA A 14 47.29 -18.93 11.71
N ILE A 15 47.38 -19.83 10.73
CA ILE A 15 46.70 -19.66 9.44
C ILE A 15 45.21 -19.77 9.80
N SER A 16 44.56 -18.62 10.02
CA SER A 16 43.12 -18.58 10.12
C SER A 16 42.58 -18.92 8.74
N PHE A 17 42.04 -20.12 8.58
CA PHE A 17 41.13 -20.38 7.48
C PHE A 17 39.87 -19.56 7.74
N ALA A 18 39.88 -18.30 7.29
CA ALA A 18 38.68 -17.48 7.24
C ALA A 18 37.74 -18.15 6.24
N GLY A 19 36.55 -18.55 6.68
CA GLY A 19 35.53 -19.03 5.75
C GLY A 19 35.17 -17.93 4.75
N ASP A 20 34.94 -18.32 3.51
CA ASP A 20 34.62 -17.44 2.39
C ASP A 20 33.13 -17.55 2.09
N ILE A 21 32.42 -16.43 2.19
CA ILE A 21 30.99 -16.36 1.91
C ILE A 21 30.81 -15.95 0.45
N GLN A 22 29.96 -16.69 -0.27
CA GLN A 22 29.78 -16.45 -1.69
C GLN A 22 28.30 -16.47 -2.02
N VAL A 23 27.72 -15.29 -2.19
CA VAL A 23 26.37 -15.11 -2.73
C VAL A 23 26.44 -15.35 -4.23
N TYR A 24 25.75 -16.38 -4.71
CA TYR A 24 25.85 -16.82 -6.10
C TYR A 24 24.52 -16.71 -6.86
N GLN A 25 23.41 -16.49 -6.17
CA GLN A 25 22.10 -16.34 -6.81
C GLN A 25 21.22 -15.37 -6.02
N VAL A 26 20.60 -14.44 -6.75
CA VAL A 26 19.55 -13.56 -6.24
C VAL A 26 18.40 -13.56 -7.23
N ASP A 27 17.23 -13.99 -6.76
CA ASP A 27 16.04 -14.12 -7.58
C ASP A 27 14.78 -13.75 -6.80
N THR A 28 13.65 -13.85 -7.51
CA THR A 28 12.33 -13.64 -6.93
C THR A 28 11.66 -14.95 -6.59
N MET A 29 10.75 -14.88 -5.63
CA MET A 29 9.88 -15.97 -5.23
C MET A 29 8.42 -15.52 -5.29
N THR A 30 7.57 -16.48 -5.63
CA THR A 30 6.11 -16.34 -5.48
C THR A 30 5.72 -16.23 -4.00
N HIS A 31 4.48 -15.80 -3.74
CA HIS A 31 3.94 -15.71 -2.37
C HIS A 31 3.95 -17.02 -1.57
N ARG A 32 4.17 -18.16 -2.24
CA ARG A 32 4.24 -19.51 -1.65
C ARG A 32 5.65 -19.96 -1.33
N ALA A 33 6.61 -19.06 -1.31
CA ALA A 33 8.02 -19.37 -1.11
C ALA A 33 8.55 -20.41 -2.12
N ALA A 34 8.07 -20.33 -3.36
CA ALA A 34 8.61 -21.10 -4.49
C ALA A 34 9.39 -20.17 -5.43
N PRO A 35 10.54 -20.60 -5.98
CA PRO A 35 11.27 -19.82 -6.99
C PRO A 35 10.37 -19.45 -8.16
N GLY A 36 10.39 -18.20 -8.58
CA GLY A 36 9.59 -17.73 -9.70
C GLY A 36 9.21 -16.26 -9.59
N ILE A 37 8.77 -15.71 -10.71
CA ILE A 37 8.34 -14.32 -10.79
C ILE A 37 6.95 -14.19 -10.13
N PRO A 38 6.77 -13.28 -9.15
CA PRO A 38 5.49 -13.06 -8.50
C PRO A 38 4.38 -12.80 -9.50
N GLY A 39 3.29 -13.54 -9.35
CA GLY A 39 2.11 -13.43 -10.19
C GLY A 39 1.28 -12.19 -9.89
N VAL A 40 0.24 -11.96 -10.71
CA VAL A 40 -0.72 -10.85 -10.54
C VAL A 40 -1.43 -10.92 -9.18
N SER A 41 -1.76 -12.12 -8.73
CA SER A 41 -2.46 -12.39 -7.47
C SER A 41 -1.56 -12.35 -6.23
N ASP A 42 -0.25 -12.22 -6.39
CA ASP A 42 0.68 -12.33 -5.27
C ASP A 42 0.64 -11.03 -4.44
N PRO A 43 0.42 -11.12 -3.11
CA PRO A 43 0.29 -9.94 -2.24
C PRO A 43 1.62 -9.21 -1.99
N PHE A 44 2.75 -9.88 -2.23
CA PHE A 44 4.09 -9.33 -2.05
C PHE A 44 5.07 -9.97 -3.04
N VAL A 45 6.22 -9.32 -3.22
CA VAL A 45 7.37 -9.87 -3.94
C VAL A 45 8.29 -10.53 -2.92
N GLY A 46 8.54 -11.83 -3.09
CA GLY A 46 9.62 -12.50 -2.36
C GLY A 46 10.95 -12.25 -3.08
N VAL A 47 11.99 -11.87 -2.35
CA VAL A 47 13.37 -11.84 -2.84
C VAL A 47 14.17 -12.88 -2.09
N ARG A 48 14.86 -13.75 -2.81
CA ARG A 48 15.69 -14.82 -2.26
C ARG A 48 17.14 -14.64 -2.68
N GLY A 49 18.03 -14.89 -1.73
CA GLY A 49 19.45 -15.07 -1.99
C GLY A 49 19.87 -16.48 -1.65
N MET A 50 20.69 -17.07 -2.51
CA MET A 50 21.44 -18.29 -2.20
C MET A 50 22.91 -17.95 -2.07
N PHE A 51 23.53 -18.51 -1.04
CA PHE A 51 24.93 -18.30 -0.76
C PHE A 51 25.55 -19.60 -0.24
N ARG A 52 26.84 -19.77 -0.50
CA ARG A 52 27.62 -20.87 0.03
C ARG A 52 28.69 -20.35 0.95
N VAL A 53 29.03 -21.15 1.95
CA VAL A 53 30.12 -20.89 2.88
C VAL A 53 31.19 -21.95 2.67
N VAL A 54 32.37 -21.50 2.29
CA VAL A 54 33.54 -22.35 2.02
C VAL A 54 34.49 -22.25 3.20
N GLY A 55 34.72 -23.37 3.90
CA GLY A 55 35.55 -23.39 5.10
C GLY A 55 34.80 -22.94 6.37
N PRO A 56 35.47 -22.99 7.53
CA PRO A 56 34.84 -22.69 8.81
C PRO A 56 34.70 -21.17 9.06
N LEU A 57 33.53 -20.74 9.51
CA LEU A 57 33.31 -19.37 10.03
C LEU A 57 33.54 -19.27 11.55
N ASN A 58 34.17 -20.30 12.15
CA ASN A 58 34.52 -20.37 13.58
C ASN A 58 33.37 -20.00 14.56
N GLY A 59 32.13 -20.35 14.21
CA GLY A 59 30.96 -20.08 15.06
C GLY A 59 30.50 -18.62 15.09
N GLN A 60 31.02 -17.78 14.20
CA GLN A 60 30.61 -16.38 14.08
C GLN A 60 29.22 -16.25 13.45
N ARG A 61 28.52 -15.18 13.80
CA ARG A 61 27.14 -14.93 13.41
C ARG A 61 27.12 -13.77 12.42
N VAL A 62 26.39 -13.95 11.33
CA VAL A 62 26.39 -12.99 10.21
C VAL A 62 25.14 -12.14 10.22
N ILE A 63 25.20 -11.03 9.49
CA ILE A 63 24.04 -10.22 9.15
C ILE A 63 23.64 -10.53 7.73
N VAL A 64 22.38 -10.94 7.51
CA VAL A 64 21.82 -11.08 6.16
C VAL A 64 20.93 -9.89 5.87
N ARG A 65 21.18 -9.21 4.77
CA ARG A 65 20.36 -8.12 4.24
C ARG A 65 19.77 -8.55 2.91
N VAL A 66 18.47 -8.33 2.76
CA VAL A 66 17.76 -8.49 1.50
C VAL A 66 17.12 -7.15 1.17
N ARG A 67 17.32 -6.68 -0.05
CA ARG A 67 16.75 -5.42 -0.53
C ARG A 67 15.87 -5.64 -1.74
N CYS A 68 14.80 -4.86 -1.83
CA CYS A 68 13.90 -4.79 -2.96
C CYS A 68 13.48 -3.33 -3.13
N ALA A 69 13.86 -2.70 -4.25
CA ALA A 69 13.74 -1.26 -4.43
C ALA A 69 14.38 -0.47 -3.26
N ASP A 70 13.60 0.36 -2.58
CA ASP A 70 13.96 1.18 -1.44
C ASP A 70 13.76 0.47 -0.08
N GLN A 71 13.25 -0.76 -0.08
CA GLN A 71 12.97 -1.51 1.13
C GLN A 71 14.13 -2.45 1.48
N THR A 72 14.43 -2.57 2.77
CA THR A 72 15.45 -3.47 3.32
C THR A 72 14.84 -4.32 4.42
N ALA A 73 15.03 -5.64 4.32
CA ALA A 73 14.84 -6.57 5.42
C ALA A 73 16.21 -7.04 5.90
N GLU A 74 16.42 -7.06 7.22
CA GLU A 74 17.70 -7.39 7.82
C GLU A 74 17.51 -8.37 8.97
N TRP A 75 18.34 -9.41 8.98
CA TRP A 75 18.42 -10.39 10.05
C TRP A 75 19.79 -10.29 10.66
N ARG A 76 19.82 -9.77 11.88
CA ARG A 76 21.02 -9.75 12.72
C ARG A 76 21.08 -11.11 13.42
N ASP A 77 22.27 -11.67 13.54
CA ASP A 77 22.52 -12.86 14.36
C ASP A 77 22.20 -14.23 13.69
N VAL A 78 22.34 -14.31 12.36
CA VAL A 78 22.17 -15.57 11.61
C VAL A 78 23.34 -16.50 11.90
N ALA A 79 23.05 -17.64 12.53
CA ALA A 79 24.06 -18.63 12.88
C ALA A 79 24.40 -19.50 11.66
N ILE A 80 25.64 -19.38 11.18
CA ILE A 80 26.19 -20.27 10.15
C ILE A 80 27.30 -21.09 10.80
N THR A 81 26.96 -22.32 11.19
CA THR A 81 27.83 -23.16 12.02
C THR A 81 28.68 -24.14 11.22
N GLN A 82 28.42 -24.30 9.92
CA GLN A 82 29.13 -25.25 9.07
C GLN A 82 29.31 -24.70 7.65
N ALA A 83 30.29 -25.24 6.94
CA ALA A 83 30.39 -25.04 5.50
C ALA A 83 29.20 -25.69 4.80
N GLY A 84 28.71 -25.07 3.73
CA GLY A 84 27.55 -25.58 3.01
C GLY A 84 26.78 -24.50 2.27
N GLU A 85 25.65 -24.90 1.70
CA GLU A 85 24.74 -24.00 1.01
C GLU A 85 23.60 -23.55 1.93
N TYR A 86 23.27 -22.28 1.80
CA TYR A 86 22.26 -21.62 2.58
C TYR A 86 21.42 -20.74 1.67
N TRP A 87 20.21 -20.46 2.12
CA TRP A 87 19.34 -19.51 1.45
C TRP A 87 18.60 -18.67 2.48
N TRP A 88 18.28 -17.45 2.09
CA TRP A 88 17.50 -16.53 2.88
C TRP A 88 16.55 -15.74 1.99
N TRP A 89 15.48 -15.21 2.56
CA TRP A 89 14.50 -14.47 1.77
C TRP A 89 13.77 -13.39 2.59
N GLY A 90 13.23 -12.40 1.89
CA GLY A 90 12.38 -11.35 2.44
C GLY A 90 11.15 -11.08 1.57
N ALA A 91 10.07 -10.63 2.19
CA ALA A 91 8.82 -10.25 1.52
C ALA A 91 8.70 -8.71 1.49
N PHE A 92 8.41 -8.17 0.31
CA PHE A 92 8.37 -6.72 0.07
C PHE A 92 7.11 -6.29 -0.67
N TYR A 93 6.59 -5.12 -0.31
CA TYR A 93 5.49 -4.48 -1.02
C TYR A 93 6.06 -3.42 -1.96
N CYS A 94 6.55 -3.83 -3.13
CA CYS A 94 7.19 -2.91 -4.07
C CYS A 94 6.26 -2.57 -5.26
N PRO A 95 6.40 -1.37 -5.84
CA PRO A 95 5.70 -1.03 -7.07
C PRO A 95 6.15 -1.97 -8.19
N ILE A 96 5.17 -2.44 -8.95
CA ILE A 96 5.33 -3.43 -10.03
C ILE A 96 5.34 -2.77 -11.42
N ASP A 97 5.62 -1.47 -11.49
CA ASP A 97 5.46 -0.65 -12.70
C ASP A 97 6.75 -0.50 -13.52
N GLY A 98 7.69 -1.43 -13.36
CA GLY A 98 8.99 -1.40 -14.03
C GLY A 98 10.02 -2.36 -13.43
N PRO A 99 11.23 -2.42 -14.01
CA PRO A 99 12.33 -3.18 -13.44
C PRO A 99 12.63 -2.70 -12.02
N VAL A 100 12.71 -3.65 -11.08
CA VAL A 100 12.94 -3.39 -9.67
C VAL A 100 14.30 -3.98 -9.27
N PRO A 101 15.22 -3.18 -8.73
CA PRO A 101 16.50 -3.68 -8.26
C PRO A 101 16.28 -4.55 -7.01
N ILE A 102 16.96 -5.68 -6.98
CA ILE A 102 16.98 -6.61 -5.85
C ILE A 102 18.42 -6.92 -5.49
N GLU A 103 18.70 -7.09 -4.20
CA GLU A 103 20.05 -7.34 -3.71
C GLU A 103 20.00 -8.25 -2.50
N VAL A 104 20.98 -9.13 -2.38
CA VAL A 104 21.27 -9.84 -1.14
C VAL A 104 22.72 -9.59 -0.78
N GLU A 105 22.93 -9.28 0.49
CA GLU A 105 24.23 -9.07 1.11
C GLU A 105 24.30 -9.90 2.39
N VAL A 106 25.36 -10.69 2.53
CA VAL A 106 25.63 -11.54 3.69
C VAL A 106 26.88 -11.03 4.38
N ASP A 107 26.88 -10.98 5.70
CA ASP A 107 27.98 -10.44 6.49
C ASP A 107 28.38 -8.99 6.15
N ALA A 108 27.38 -8.14 5.91
CA ALA A 108 27.60 -6.72 5.61
C ALA A 108 28.42 -5.94 6.65
N ALA A 109 28.54 -6.48 7.87
CA ALA A 109 29.30 -5.88 8.97
C ALA A 109 30.70 -6.51 9.16
N GLY A 110 31.10 -7.49 8.34
CA GLY A 110 32.39 -8.16 8.44
C GLY A 110 32.58 -8.95 9.74
N MET A 111 31.49 -9.45 10.32
CA MET A 111 31.46 -10.12 11.62
C MET A 111 31.95 -11.57 11.54
N SER A 112 32.10 -12.13 10.34
CA SER A 112 32.47 -13.53 10.10
C SER A 112 33.97 -13.80 9.93
N GLY A 113 34.77 -12.72 9.86
CA GLY A 113 36.20 -12.81 9.59
C GLY A 113 36.52 -13.13 8.12
N ASP A 114 35.52 -13.21 7.26
CA ASP A 114 35.68 -13.34 5.82
C ASP A 114 36.45 -12.16 5.24
N THR A 115 37.60 -12.47 4.63
CA THR A 115 38.47 -11.47 3.99
C THR A 115 38.07 -11.16 2.55
N ASN A 116 37.23 -11.99 1.93
CA ASN A 116 36.81 -11.88 0.54
C ASN A 116 35.39 -11.29 0.41
N VAL A 117 35.19 -10.10 1.00
CA VAL A 117 33.90 -9.42 1.06
C VAL A 117 33.29 -9.05 -0.30
N ALA A 118 34.03 -9.17 -1.40
CA ALA A 118 33.52 -8.89 -2.75
C ALA A 118 32.42 -9.87 -3.18
N ASN A 119 32.48 -11.12 -2.69
CA ASN A 119 31.51 -12.16 -3.04
C ASN A 119 30.33 -12.23 -2.06
N ASN A 120 30.33 -11.37 -1.04
CA ASN A 120 29.31 -11.34 0.00
C ASN A 120 28.02 -10.67 -0.43
N ARG A 121 28.00 -10.13 -1.65
CA ARG A 121 26.87 -9.39 -2.19
C ARG A 121 26.64 -9.79 -3.64
N LEU A 122 25.37 -9.95 -3.98
CA LEU A 122 24.94 -10.05 -5.36
C LEU A 122 23.68 -9.21 -5.56
N SER A 123 23.59 -8.56 -6.72
CA SER A 123 22.43 -7.79 -7.13
C SER A 123 21.89 -8.31 -8.45
N SER A 124 20.59 -8.12 -8.64
CA SER A 124 19.87 -8.46 -9.85
C SER A 124 18.74 -7.46 -10.05
N THR A 125 18.00 -7.61 -11.14
CA THR A 125 16.82 -6.81 -11.42
C THR A 125 15.68 -7.76 -11.77
N TYR A 126 14.55 -7.63 -11.09
CA TYR A 126 13.34 -8.36 -11.45
C TYR A 126 12.43 -7.45 -12.27
N THR A 127 11.83 -7.99 -13.33
CA THR A 127 10.81 -7.28 -14.10
C THR A 127 9.45 -7.92 -13.83
N PRO A 128 8.48 -7.17 -13.28
CA PRO A 128 7.12 -7.65 -13.08
C PRO A 128 6.47 -8.11 -14.38
N ILE A 129 5.70 -9.19 -14.32
CA ILE A 129 4.81 -9.56 -15.42
C ILE A 129 3.62 -8.62 -15.39
N TYR A 130 3.48 -7.82 -16.45
CA TYR A 130 2.33 -6.93 -16.62
C TYR A 130 1.07 -7.71 -16.99
N PRO A 131 -0.13 -7.20 -16.62
CA PRO A 131 -1.39 -7.78 -17.08
C PRO A 131 -1.51 -7.68 -18.60
N ALA A 132 -2.29 -8.57 -19.22
CA ALA A 132 -2.46 -8.57 -20.67
C ALA A 132 -3.23 -7.34 -21.19
N ARG A 133 -4.04 -6.72 -20.33
CA ARG A 133 -4.84 -5.52 -20.63
C ARG A 133 -4.24 -4.30 -19.93
N ALA A 134 -4.65 -3.10 -20.37
CA ALA A 134 -4.23 -1.83 -19.78
C ALA A 134 -4.48 -1.76 -18.27
N LEU A 135 -5.61 -2.31 -17.82
CA LEU A 135 -6.02 -2.41 -16.42
C LEU A 135 -6.62 -3.80 -16.18
N GLU A 136 -6.22 -4.45 -15.10
CA GLU A 136 -6.80 -5.71 -14.65
C GLU A 136 -7.08 -5.65 -13.16
N PHE A 137 -8.25 -6.14 -12.76
CA PHE A 137 -8.67 -6.20 -11.37
C PHE A 137 -8.59 -7.64 -10.85
N TYR A 138 -8.16 -7.81 -9.60
CA TYR A 138 -7.99 -9.14 -9.00
C TYR A 138 -8.23 -9.11 -7.49
N GLY A 139 -8.36 -10.31 -6.91
CA GLY A 139 -8.45 -10.47 -5.46
C GLY A 139 -9.71 -9.89 -4.85
N ASP A 140 -10.86 -10.21 -5.44
CA ASP A 140 -12.19 -9.78 -4.99
C ASP A 140 -12.37 -10.03 -3.49
N LYS A 141 -12.56 -8.94 -2.73
CA LYS A 141 -12.94 -8.97 -1.33
C LYS A 141 -14.25 -8.25 -1.13
N ARG A 142 -15.23 -8.95 -0.58
CA ARG A 142 -16.48 -8.31 -0.19
C ARG A 142 -16.24 -7.42 1.03
N MET A 143 -16.55 -6.14 0.87
CA MET A 143 -16.69 -5.20 1.97
C MET A 143 -18.18 -5.06 2.27
N GLU A 144 -18.51 -5.21 3.55
CA GLU A 144 -19.86 -5.03 4.06
C GLU A 144 -19.82 -3.93 5.11
N ILE A 145 -20.59 -2.87 4.88
CA ILE A 145 -20.70 -1.72 5.77
C ILE A 145 -22.15 -1.65 6.24
N LEU A 146 -22.34 -1.57 7.55
CA LEU A 146 -23.64 -1.26 8.14
C LEU A 146 -23.69 0.25 8.38
N GLU A 147 -24.54 0.95 7.63
CA GLU A 147 -24.95 2.28 8.00
C GLU A 147 -26.17 2.19 8.91
N SER A 148 -26.12 2.81 10.07
CA SER A 148 -27.29 2.92 10.95
C SER A 148 -27.46 4.33 11.46
N ARG A 149 -28.72 4.70 11.64
CA ARG A 149 -29.15 6.04 12.08
C ARG A 149 -30.33 5.89 13.01
N TRP A 150 -30.34 6.74 14.02
CA TRP A 150 -31.47 6.86 14.94
C TRP A 150 -31.73 8.33 15.20
N ALA A 151 -33.00 8.70 15.33
CA ALA A 151 -33.39 10.02 15.81
C ALA A 151 -33.94 9.90 17.23
N ARG A 152 -33.71 10.93 18.06
CA ARG A 152 -34.31 11.06 19.38
C ARG A 152 -34.96 12.42 19.50
N PHE A 153 -36.23 12.41 19.87
CA PHE A 153 -36.99 13.62 20.17
C PHE A 153 -36.90 13.93 21.66
N ALA A 154 -37.00 15.22 22.00
CA ALA A 154 -37.15 15.61 23.40
C ALA A 154 -38.47 15.05 23.94
N PRO A 155 -38.54 14.61 25.21
CA PRO A 155 -39.80 14.18 25.81
C PRO A 155 -40.88 15.26 25.67
N ASN A 156 -42.12 14.86 25.43
CA ASN A 156 -43.29 15.74 25.28
C ASN A 156 -43.24 16.71 24.08
N SER A 157 -42.53 16.36 23.00
CA SER A 157 -42.50 17.17 21.76
C SER A 157 -43.78 17.06 20.91
N GLY A 158 -44.85 16.46 21.44
CA GLY A 158 -46.09 16.18 20.72
C GLY A 158 -46.01 14.94 19.83
N THR A 159 -46.87 14.85 18.81
CA THR A 159 -46.87 13.74 17.85
C THR A 159 -46.11 14.14 16.59
N ILE A 160 -45.13 13.33 16.18
CA ILE A 160 -44.44 13.53 14.90
C ILE A 160 -45.21 12.79 13.81
N GLY A 161 -45.90 13.53 12.96
CA GLY A 161 -46.76 12.96 11.90
C GLY A 161 -45.98 12.15 10.86
N ARG A 162 -44.74 12.54 10.52
CA ARG A 162 -43.91 11.86 9.53
C ARG A 162 -42.43 12.13 9.75
N ILE A 163 -41.61 11.09 9.61
CA ILE A 163 -40.15 11.19 9.44
C ILE A 163 -39.78 10.45 8.18
N GLU A 164 -38.88 11.04 7.40
CA GLU A 164 -38.26 10.40 6.25
C GLU A 164 -36.75 10.48 6.39
N TYR A 165 -36.09 9.34 6.23
CA TYR A 165 -34.65 9.26 6.08
C TYR A 165 -34.33 8.85 4.65
N LEU A 166 -33.45 9.60 4.00
CA LEU A 166 -33.03 9.37 2.63
C LEU A 166 -31.59 8.84 2.67
N PHE A 167 -31.42 7.57 2.29
CA PHE A 167 -30.10 6.96 2.12
C PHE A 167 -29.59 7.24 0.71
N ALA A 168 -28.28 7.42 0.58
CA ALA A 168 -27.65 7.70 -0.70
C ALA A 168 -26.59 6.65 -1.08
N ASP A 169 -26.21 6.63 -2.34
CA ASP A 169 -25.18 5.70 -2.83
C ASP A 169 -23.82 6.02 -2.19
N PRO A 170 -23.11 5.02 -1.67
CA PRO A 170 -21.74 5.21 -1.20
C PRO A 170 -20.79 5.42 -2.39
N CYS A 171 -20.21 6.61 -2.48
CA CYS A 171 -19.09 6.93 -3.36
C CYS A 171 -17.76 6.68 -2.65
N THR A 172 -16.67 6.55 -3.43
CA THR A 172 -15.36 6.06 -3.00
C THR A 172 -14.72 6.81 -1.83
N THR A 173 -15.14 8.04 -1.52
CA THR A 173 -14.72 8.77 -0.31
C THR A 173 -15.75 9.84 0.05
N SER A 174 -16.63 9.54 1.01
CA SER A 174 -17.32 10.52 1.88
C SER A 174 -18.00 11.75 1.27
N SER A 175 -18.43 11.75 0.01
CA SER A 175 -19.17 12.88 -0.58
C SER A 175 -20.36 12.40 -1.40
N GLN A 176 -21.26 11.82 -0.65
CA GLN A 176 -22.67 11.88 -0.93
C GLN A 176 -23.02 13.43 -1.05
N GLY A 177 -23.52 13.96 -2.20
CA GLY A 177 -24.16 15.32 -2.39
C GLY A 177 -25.73 15.39 -2.47
N PRO A 178 -26.42 16.43 -1.94
CA PRO A 178 -27.84 16.36 -1.54
C PRO A 178 -28.80 16.10 -2.72
N ASN A 179 -29.85 15.28 -2.49
CA ASN A 179 -30.99 15.24 -3.41
C ASN A 179 -31.71 16.62 -3.38
N THR A 180 -31.46 17.44 -4.40
CA THR A 180 -32.12 18.74 -4.62
C THR A 180 -33.50 18.59 -5.25
N ASP A 181 -33.80 17.43 -5.82
CA ASP A 181 -35.04 17.17 -6.57
C ASP A 181 -36.17 16.70 -5.64
N TYR A 182 -35.86 16.33 -4.39
CA TYR A 182 -36.87 16.01 -3.40
C TYR A 182 -37.53 17.29 -2.84
N VAL A 183 -38.78 17.52 -3.22
CA VAL A 183 -39.65 18.54 -2.64
C VAL A 183 -40.34 17.96 -1.40
N PRO A 184 -39.99 18.41 -0.18
CA PRO A 184 -40.62 17.87 1.01
C PRO A 184 -42.05 18.42 1.18
N PRO A 185 -42.92 17.75 1.96
CA PRO A 185 -44.27 18.23 2.23
C PRO A 185 -44.29 19.64 2.85
N ALA A 186 -45.37 20.39 2.63
CA ALA A 186 -45.56 21.71 3.23
C ALA A 186 -45.38 21.66 4.76
N ASN A 187 -44.68 22.65 5.32
CA ASN A 187 -44.33 22.77 6.75
C ASN A 187 -43.35 21.73 7.31
N SER A 188 -42.65 20.98 6.46
CA SER A 188 -41.56 20.09 6.90
C SER A 188 -40.32 20.86 7.37
N GLN A 189 -39.59 20.30 8.33
CA GLN A 189 -38.21 20.71 8.64
C GLN A 189 -37.23 19.72 8.01
N ARG A 190 -36.24 20.22 7.27
CA ARG A 190 -35.20 19.41 6.62
C ARG A 190 -33.88 19.56 7.38
N PHE A 191 -33.33 18.44 7.83
CA PHE A 191 -31.98 18.36 8.40
C PHE A 191 -31.10 17.56 7.44
N VAL A 192 -29.94 18.12 7.08
CA VAL A 192 -28.98 17.53 6.15
C VAL A 192 -27.69 17.27 6.92
N THR A 193 -27.28 16.00 7.05
CA THR A 193 -26.15 15.58 7.91
C THR A 193 -24.98 15.12 7.06
N ASN A 194 -23.93 15.93 6.89
CA ASN A 194 -22.81 15.55 6.01
C ASN A 194 -22.19 14.19 6.38
N PRO A 195 -21.81 13.35 5.39
CA PRO A 195 -21.98 13.50 3.93
C PRO A 195 -23.32 12.91 3.39
N ASN A 196 -23.93 13.46 2.30
CA ASN A 196 -25.32 13.14 1.85
C ASN A 196 -25.57 13.09 0.32
N GLY A 197 -25.93 11.98 -0.34
CA GLY A 197 -25.88 11.78 -1.81
C GLY A 197 -27.22 11.80 -2.55
N THR A 198 -27.22 11.44 -3.85
CA THR A 198 -28.47 11.16 -4.57
C THR A 198 -29.17 10.02 -3.85
N ALA A 199 -30.40 10.28 -3.39
CA ALA A 199 -31.12 9.33 -2.56
C ALA A 199 -31.58 8.13 -3.41
N VAL A 200 -31.13 6.93 -3.04
CA VAL A 200 -31.52 5.68 -3.71
C VAL A 200 -32.68 5.02 -2.97
N TYR A 201 -32.77 5.23 -1.65
CA TYR A 201 -33.77 4.59 -0.80
C TYR A 201 -34.34 5.52 0.26
N ARG A 202 -35.62 5.31 0.62
CA ARG A 202 -36.37 6.11 1.60
C ARG A 202 -36.89 5.19 2.71
N ALA A 203 -36.46 5.44 3.94
CA ALA A 203 -37.11 4.88 5.13
C ALA A 203 -38.10 5.90 5.70
N GLN A 204 -39.30 5.45 6.04
CA GLN A 204 -40.38 6.32 6.49
C GLN A 204 -41.04 5.79 7.77
N TRP A 205 -41.33 6.71 8.69
CA TRP A 205 -42.16 6.45 9.87
C TRP A 205 -43.30 7.45 9.92
N LEU A 206 -44.46 7.01 10.39
CA LEU A 206 -45.67 7.80 10.50
C LEU A 206 -46.19 7.75 11.95
N ASN A 207 -46.82 8.84 12.39
CA ASN A 207 -47.53 8.92 13.68
C ASN A 207 -46.70 8.47 14.89
N LEU A 208 -45.47 8.97 15.00
CA LEU A 208 -44.59 8.64 16.12
C LEU A 208 -45.02 9.39 17.37
N ASP A 209 -45.40 8.64 18.40
CA ASP A 209 -45.64 9.16 19.74
C ASP A 209 -44.30 9.43 20.44
N THR A 210 -44.05 10.67 20.84
CA THR A 210 -42.82 11.08 21.53
C THR A 210 -42.92 10.95 23.06
N ALA A 211 -44.06 10.48 23.59
CA ALA A 211 -44.27 10.21 25.02
C ALA A 211 -43.54 8.96 25.51
N THR A 212 -43.27 8.01 24.62
CA THR A 212 -42.38 6.87 24.86
C THR A 212 -41.06 7.09 24.12
N THR A 213 -39.98 6.43 24.56
CA THR A 213 -38.63 6.55 23.95
C THR A 213 -38.57 5.92 22.55
N ASN A 214 -39.49 6.30 21.66
CA ASN A 214 -39.50 5.89 20.26
C ASN A 214 -38.28 6.51 19.58
N ARG A 215 -37.29 5.65 19.34
CA ARG A 215 -36.09 5.96 18.58
C ARG A 215 -36.29 5.33 17.20
N PRO A 216 -36.89 6.03 16.22
CA PRO A 216 -36.95 5.52 14.86
C PRO A 216 -35.53 5.16 14.43
N TYR A 217 -35.34 3.90 14.07
CA TYR A 217 -34.07 3.29 13.75
C TYR A 217 -34.10 2.82 12.30
N ALA A 218 -33.12 3.28 11.54
CA ALA A 218 -32.88 2.90 10.17
C ALA A 218 -31.53 2.22 10.08
N ALA A 219 -31.46 1.09 9.37
CA ALA A 219 -30.19 0.44 9.08
C ALA A 219 -30.20 -0.09 7.65
N GLU A 220 -29.08 0.13 6.96
CA GLU A 220 -28.84 -0.37 5.62
C GLU A 220 -27.48 -1.04 5.56
N THR A 221 -27.44 -2.19 4.92
CA THR A 221 -26.20 -2.93 4.70
C THR A 221 -25.73 -2.69 3.28
N PHE A 222 -24.68 -1.89 3.15
CA PHE A 222 -23.98 -1.72 1.89
C PHE A 222 -23.00 -2.86 1.66
N LYS A 223 -23.01 -3.43 0.46
CA LYS A 223 -22.09 -4.49 0.04
C LYS A 223 -21.40 -4.05 -1.24
N THR A 224 -20.07 -3.98 -1.20
CA THR A 224 -19.25 -3.77 -2.40
C THR A 224 -18.15 -4.78 -2.49
N THR A 225 -17.55 -4.89 -3.67
CA THR A 225 -16.39 -5.75 -3.91
C THR A 225 -15.17 -4.84 -4.09
N LEU A 226 -14.27 -4.89 -3.13
CA LEU A 226 -12.95 -4.32 -3.24
C LEU A 226 -12.10 -5.23 -4.12
N ARG A 227 -11.38 -4.63 -5.06
CA ARG A 227 -10.45 -5.34 -5.93
C ARG A 227 -9.12 -4.61 -5.91
N ASN A 228 -8.03 -5.37 -5.92
CA ASN A 228 -6.73 -4.82 -6.27
C ASN A 228 -6.71 -4.53 -7.77
N SER A 229 -5.91 -3.56 -8.19
CA SER A 229 -5.70 -3.23 -9.60
C SER A 229 -4.23 -3.35 -9.97
N ARG A 230 -3.97 -3.87 -11.18
CA ARG A 230 -2.67 -3.74 -11.85
C ARG A 230 -2.85 -3.02 -13.17
N VAL A 231 -1.84 -2.23 -13.52
CA VAL A 231 -1.76 -1.52 -14.79
C VAL A 231 -0.70 -2.16 -15.68
N ASN A 232 -0.90 -2.11 -16.99
CA ASN A 232 0.14 -2.43 -17.96
C ASN A 232 0.70 -1.14 -18.54
N PRO A 233 1.91 -0.70 -18.13
CA PRO A 233 2.52 0.53 -18.63
C PRO A 233 2.66 0.55 -20.16
N ASN A 234 2.89 -0.59 -20.81
CA ASN A 234 3.06 -0.66 -22.26
C ASN A 234 1.77 -0.33 -23.00
N GLU A 235 0.61 -0.73 -22.46
CA GLU A 235 -0.68 -0.36 -23.05
C GLU A 235 -1.07 1.07 -22.67
N MET A 236 -0.85 1.48 -21.42
CA MET A 236 -1.16 2.83 -20.95
C MET A 236 -0.37 3.91 -21.71
N ASN A 237 0.89 3.62 -22.08
CA ASN A 237 1.73 4.51 -22.89
C ASN A 237 1.27 4.66 -24.34
N LYS A 238 0.39 3.80 -24.86
CA LYS A 238 -0.16 3.94 -26.22
C LYS A 238 -1.26 4.98 -26.31
N VAL A 239 -1.82 5.41 -25.17
CA VAL A 239 -2.93 6.36 -25.14
C VAL A 239 -2.40 7.78 -25.39
N PRO A 240 -2.80 8.46 -26.48
CA PRO A 240 -2.35 9.82 -26.74
C PRO A 240 -3.17 10.86 -25.95
N TRP A 241 -2.64 12.08 -25.82
CA TRP A 241 -3.37 13.21 -25.24
C TRP A 241 -4.69 13.50 -25.96
N THR A 242 -4.76 13.32 -27.27
CA THR A 242 -5.99 13.49 -28.05
C THR A 242 -7.12 12.55 -27.62
N ALA A 243 -6.80 11.34 -27.17
CA ALA A 243 -7.79 10.40 -26.62
C ALA A 243 -8.28 10.83 -25.23
N ILE A 244 -7.43 11.50 -24.46
CA ILE A 244 -7.82 12.12 -23.18
C ILE A 244 -8.68 13.37 -23.44
N ASP A 245 -8.31 14.22 -24.40
CA ASP A 245 -9.05 15.45 -24.68
C ASP A 245 -10.40 15.18 -25.38
N ALA A 246 -10.61 13.96 -25.91
CA ALA A 246 -11.87 13.56 -26.52
C ALA A 246 -13.05 13.66 -25.52
N PRO A 247 -14.25 14.03 -26.00
CA PRO A 247 -15.47 14.00 -25.20
C PRO A 247 -15.70 12.60 -24.64
N LEU A 248 -15.92 12.52 -23.34
CA LEU A 248 -16.36 11.29 -22.69
C LEU A 248 -17.88 11.21 -22.71
N ASP A 249 -18.40 9.99 -22.68
CA ASP A 249 -19.80 9.77 -22.36
C ASP A 249 -20.14 10.34 -20.96
N ALA A 250 -21.42 10.58 -20.73
CA ALA A 250 -21.89 11.24 -19.51
C ALA A 250 -21.50 10.50 -18.22
N GLU A 251 -21.41 9.16 -18.28
CA GLU A 251 -21.08 8.30 -17.14
C GLU A 251 -19.58 8.37 -16.83
N THR A 252 -18.72 8.34 -17.84
CA THR A 252 -17.27 8.44 -17.65
C THR A 252 -16.84 9.87 -17.32
N ALA A 253 -17.54 10.87 -17.85
CA ALA A 253 -17.24 12.28 -17.61
C ALA A 253 -17.34 12.68 -16.14
N ILE A 254 -18.09 11.95 -15.31
CA ILE A 254 -18.19 12.24 -13.86
C ILE A 254 -16.83 12.13 -13.16
N TRP A 255 -15.97 11.21 -13.60
CA TRP A 255 -14.65 10.95 -13.00
C TRP A 255 -13.61 12.04 -13.31
N ARG A 256 -13.91 12.95 -14.24
CA ARG A 256 -13.07 14.14 -14.52
C ARG A 256 -13.47 15.36 -13.71
N ARG A 257 -14.60 15.32 -12.99
CA ARG A 257 -15.09 16.46 -12.23
C ARG A 257 -14.23 16.62 -10.97
N SER A 258 -13.75 17.83 -10.73
CA SER A 258 -13.12 18.15 -9.44
C SER A 258 -14.14 17.98 -8.32
N GLU A 259 -13.74 17.32 -7.24
CA GLU A 259 -14.55 17.29 -6.03
C GLU A 259 -14.49 18.66 -5.33
N SER A 260 -15.54 19.04 -4.60
CA SER A 260 -15.63 20.36 -3.94
C SER A 260 -14.55 20.62 -2.87
N TRP A 261 -13.89 19.57 -2.40
CA TRP A 261 -12.81 19.63 -1.41
C TRP A 261 -11.43 19.64 -2.06
N VAL A 262 -11.35 19.39 -3.37
CA VAL A 262 -10.13 19.51 -4.15
C VAL A 262 -10.03 20.94 -4.65
N ALA A 263 -9.19 21.73 -4.00
CA ALA A 263 -8.95 23.12 -4.37
C ALA A 263 -8.09 23.20 -5.66
N THR A 264 -8.65 22.77 -6.80
CA THR A 264 -7.91 22.65 -8.07
C THR A 264 -7.35 23.98 -8.60
N SER A 265 -7.91 25.10 -8.15
CA SER A 265 -7.45 26.45 -8.47
C SER A 265 -6.51 27.07 -7.42
N ALA A 266 -6.18 26.33 -6.35
CA ALA A 266 -5.26 26.82 -5.34
C ALA A 266 -3.84 26.97 -5.94
N PRO A 267 -3.14 28.10 -5.69
CA PRO A 267 -1.78 28.32 -6.18
C PRO A 267 -0.83 27.17 -5.84
N GLU A 268 -0.98 26.55 -4.68
CA GLU A 268 -0.17 25.43 -4.19
C GLU A 268 -0.30 24.18 -5.07
N ILE A 269 -1.48 23.94 -5.65
CA ILE A 269 -1.69 22.84 -6.61
C ILE A 269 -0.97 23.14 -7.92
N THR A 270 -1.00 24.40 -8.36
CA THR A 270 -0.27 24.83 -9.57
C THR A 270 1.24 24.70 -9.36
N GLU A 271 1.75 25.10 -8.20
CA GLU A 271 3.16 24.94 -7.83
C GLU A 271 3.57 23.46 -7.79
N LEU A 272 2.74 22.61 -7.19
CA LEU A 272 2.96 21.16 -7.15
C LEU A 272 3.03 20.56 -8.56
N ILE A 273 2.11 20.94 -9.47
CA ILE A 273 2.11 20.48 -10.86
C ILE A 273 3.41 20.89 -11.55
N ASN A 274 3.82 22.17 -11.42
CA ASN A 274 5.04 22.69 -12.02
C ASN A 274 6.31 22.05 -11.46
N LEU A 275 6.27 21.60 -10.20
CA LEU A 275 7.38 20.85 -9.60
C LEU A 275 7.46 19.41 -10.09
N CYS A 276 6.33 18.79 -10.46
CA CYS A 276 6.27 17.40 -10.88
C CYS A 276 6.43 17.21 -12.40
N LEU A 277 6.02 18.20 -13.20
CA LEU A 277 5.95 18.11 -14.66
C LEU A 277 6.72 19.25 -15.34
N PRO A 278 7.48 18.96 -16.42
CA PRO A 278 8.09 20.02 -17.23
C PRO A 278 7.03 20.82 -17.99
N ALA A 279 7.29 22.09 -18.31
CA ALA A 279 6.32 22.96 -18.98
C ALA A 279 5.79 22.40 -20.33
N ASN A 280 6.61 21.62 -21.04
CA ASN A 280 6.26 20.96 -22.30
C ASN A 280 5.89 19.48 -22.13
N TYR A 281 5.39 19.06 -20.95
CA TYR A 281 5.11 17.64 -20.67
C TYR A 281 4.18 16.99 -21.69
N ARG A 282 3.18 17.70 -22.23
CA ARG A 282 2.28 17.13 -23.25
C ARG A 282 2.98 16.76 -24.57
N GLN A 283 4.15 17.36 -24.86
CA GLN A 283 4.95 17.07 -26.06
C GLN A 283 6.01 15.99 -25.82
N THR A 284 6.41 15.80 -24.56
CA THR A 284 7.55 14.94 -24.19
C THR A 284 7.14 13.70 -23.39
N MET A 285 5.86 13.60 -23.00
CA MET A 285 5.34 12.53 -22.16
C MET A 285 3.93 12.11 -22.60
N THR A 286 3.62 10.84 -22.39
CA THR A 286 2.26 10.31 -22.50
C THR A 286 1.40 10.77 -21.31
N PRO A 287 0.05 10.72 -21.42
CA PRO A 287 -0.85 10.95 -20.29
C PRO A 287 -0.53 10.06 -19.09
N TRP A 288 -0.19 8.79 -19.33
CA TRP A 288 0.17 7.85 -18.28
C TRP A 288 1.41 8.29 -17.51
N GLU A 289 2.48 8.67 -18.20
CA GLU A 289 3.71 9.12 -17.56
C GLU A 289 3.51 10.41 -16.76
N ALA A 290 2.70 11.34 -17.28
CA ALA A 290 2.36 12.58 -16.58
C ALA A 290 1.57 12.27 -15.30
N ALA A 291 0.53 11.43 -15.39
CA ALA A 291 -0.26 11.00 -14.23
C ALA A 291 0.60 10.28 -13.18
N LYS A 292 1.50 9.38 -13.62
CA LYS A 292 2.43 8.67 -12.73
C LYS A 292 3.36 9.64 -11.99
N ARG A 293 3.91 10.66 -12.66
CA ARG A 293 4.75 11.68 -12.00
C ARG A 293 3.96 12.52 -11.01
N LEU A 294 2.75 12.96 -11.38
CA LEU A 294 1.86 13.71 -10.49
C LEU A 294 1.43 12.90 -9.27
N PHE A 295 1.30 11.57 -9.38
CA PHE A 295 1.00 10.71 -8.23
C PHE A 295 2.23 10.48 -7.35
N LEU A 296 3.37 10.13 -7.94
CA LEU A 296 4.59 9.80 -7.20
C LEU A 296 5.24 11.01 -6.51
N GLY A 297 5.10 12.22 -7.08
CA GLY A 297 5.66 13.44 -6.53
C GLY A 297 5.18 13.74 -5.09
N PRO A 298 3.85 13.79 -4.86
CA PRO A 298 3.27 13.85 -3.52
C PRO A 298 3.50 12.58 -2.71
N ALA A 299 3.29 11.39 -3.28
CA ALA A 299 3.35 10.14 -2.53
C ALA A 299 4.70 9.91 -1.83
N LYS A 300 5.82 10.31 -2.44
CA LYS A 300 7.16 10.25 -1.84
C LYS A 300 7.36 11.16 -0.63
N ARG A 301 6.47 12.14 -0.44
CA ARG A 301 6.51 13.14 0.65
C ARG A 301 5.42 12.90 1.68
N LEU A 302 4.52 11.95 1.44
CA LEU A 302 3.46 11.59 2.39
C LEU A 302 3.99 10.56 3.38
N THR A 303 3.91 10.90 4.66
CA THR A 303 4.05 9.92 5.74
C THR A 303 2.64 9.49 6.14
N TYR A 304 2.31 8.22 5.89
CA TYR A 304 1.07 7.66 6.40
C TYR A 304 1.19 7.50 7.92
N ASP A 305 0.45 8.32 8.66
CA ASP A 305 0.29 8.09 10.08
C ASP A 305 -0.54 6.81 10.30
N LYS A 306 0.10 5.79 10.86
CA LYS A 306 -0.57 4.52 11.17
C LYS A 306 -1.46 4.62 12.42
N SER A 307 -1.37 5.71 13.20
CA SER A 307 -2.10 5.90 14.46
C SER A 307 -3.61 6.14 14.27
N ILE A 308 -4.02 6.63 13.09
CA ILE A 308 -5.41 6.88 12.72
C ILE A 308 -6.16 5.60 12.30
N PHE A 309 -5.45 4.50 12.03
CA PHE A 309 -6.06 3.17 11.96
C PHE A 309 -6.19 2.56 13.35
N ARG A 310 -6.82 3.27 14.29
CA ARG A 310 -7.33 2.58 15.49
C ARG A 310 -8.30 1.53 14.99
N ASN A 311 -8.08 0.28 15.39
CA ASN A 311 -9.04 -0.79 15.18
C ASN A 311 -10.44 -0.25 15.55
N PRO A 312 -11.41 -0.21 14.63
CA PRO A 312 -12.73 0.35 14.90
C PRO A 312 -13.40 -0.28 16.13
N LEU A 313 -13.07 -1.54 16.44
CA LEU A 313 -13.48 -2.22 17.67
C LEU A 313 -12.86 -1.61 18.94
N GLN A 314 -11.63 -1.12 18.88
CA GLN A 314 -10.96 -0.45 19.99
C GLN A 314 -11.58 0.94 20.23
N ALA A 315 -11.80 1.73 19.17
CA ALA A 315 -12.48 3.03 19.29
C ALA A 315 -13.93 2.89 19.80
N TRP A 316 -14.65 1.84 19.39
CA TRP A 316 -15.97 1.51 19.92
C TRP A 316 -15.95 1.06 21.39
N ARG A 317 -14.91 0.35 21.83
CA ARG A 317 -14.72 -0.01 23.25
C ARG A 317 -14.38 1.19 24.12
N ASP A 318 -13.50 2.07 23.65
CA ASP A 318 -13.07 3.26 24.38
C ASP A 318 -14.21 4.29 24.56
N SER A 319 -15.16 4.34 23.63
CA SER A 319 -16.36 5.21 23.69
C SER A 319 -17.48 4.70 24.60
N ARG A 320 -17.32 3.53 25.22
CA ARG A 320 -18.22 2.99 26.26
C ARG A 320 -17.64 3.09 27.68
N GLY A 321 -16.51 3.80 27.83
CA GLY A 321 -15.96 4.20 29.13
C GLY A 321 -16.90 5.14 29.86
#